data_AF-A0A6L7JPX5-F1
#
_entry.id   AF-A0A6L7JPX5-F1
#
_cell.length_a   1.000
_cell.length_b   1.000
_cell.length_c   1.000
_cell.angle_alpha   90.00
_cell.angle_beta   90.00
_cell.angle_gamma   90.00
#
_symmetry.space_group_name_H-M   'P 1'
#
loop_
_entity.id
_entity.type
_entity.pdbx_description
1 polymer ?
#
loop_
_entity_poly.entity_id
_entity_poly.type
_entity_poly.pdbx_seq_one_letter_code
_entity_poly.pdbx_strand_id
1 'polypeptide(L)'
;MTPEEERLDQVKQWWKEYRWTVIGGVSAGVIGVGGWTGWNEYTRVQQELASALFQELSVAVVQADVTGARRAFDELFEDYSGTAYAEKARLLFARAAYEVGEEADARRLLEDAVDLSSDESTAHTARIRLAQLLIQSAQYQEALDLLGSVDPG
;
A
#
# COMPACT_ATOMS: atom_id res chain seq x y z
N MET A 1 23.56 -16.95 -60.95
CA MET A 1 23.21 -16.57 -59.58
C MET A 1 22.96 -15.08 -59.57
N THR A 2 21.70 -14.69 -59.46
CA THR A 2 21.31 -13.27 -59.35
C THR A 2 21.49 -12.80 -57.91
N PRO A 3 21.73 -11.51 -57.65
CA PRO A 3 21.92 -10.96 -56.30
C PRO A 3 20.73 -11.22 -55.34
N GLU A 4 19.55 -11.52 -55.89
CA GLU A 4 18.35 -11.85 -55.14
C GLU A 4 18.41 -13.25 -54.50
N GLU A 5 19.07 -14.22 -55.15
CA GLU A 5 19.20 -15.59 -54.64
C GLU A 5 20.18 -15.65 -53.45
N GLU A 6 21.30 -14.93 -53.51
CA GLU A 6 22.27 -14.87 -52.41
C GLU A 6 21.68 -14.27 -51.13
N ARG A 7 20.80 -13.26 -51.26
CA ARG A 7 20.12 -12.66 -50.10
C ARG A 7 19.17 -13.64 -49.42
N LEU A 8 18.45 -14.45 -50.19
CA LEU A 8 17.53 -15.44 -49.66
C LEU A 8 18.26 -16.53 -48.88
N ASP A 9 19.41 -16.98 -49.37
CA ASP A 9 20.18 -18.02 -48.69
C ASP A 9 20.85 -17.49 -47.42
N GLN A 10 21.34 -16.25 -47.41
CA GLN A 10 21.87 -15.61 -46.19
C GLN A 10 20.82 -15.50 -45.08
N VAL A 11 19.57 -15.12 -45.43
CA VAL A 11 18.47 -15.03 -44.45
C VAL A 11 18.08 -16.42 -43.92
N LYS A 12 18.02 -17.43 -44.79
CA LYS A 12 17.73 -18.82 -44.35
C LYS A 12 18.82 -19.34 -43.41
N GLN A 13 20.08 -19.03 -43.68
CA GLN A 13 21.21 -19.47 -42.87
C GLN A 13 21.20 -18.79 -41.50
N TRP A 14 20.99 -17.47 -41.47
CA TRP A 14 20.81 -16.71 -40.22
C TRP A 14 19.63 -17.27 -39.40
N TRP A 15 18.49 -17.53 -40.03
CA TRP A 15 17.36 -18.12 -39.31
C TRP A 15 17.69 -19.50 -38.73
N LYS A 16 18.34 -20.37 -39.51
CA LYS A 16 18.73 -21.71 -39.03
C LYS A 16 19.73 -21.63 -37.86
N GLU A 17 20.62 -20.66 -37.88
CA GLU A 17 21.65 -20.42 -36.87
C GLU A 17 21.07 -19.79 -35.59
N TYR A 18 20.20 -18.78 -35.71
CA TYR A 18 19.71 -17.97 -34.58
C TYR A 18 18.28 -18.26 -34.13
N ARG A 19 17.53 -19.17 -34.79
CA ARG A 19 16.12 -19.47 -34.43
C ARG A 19 15.92 -19.78 -32.95
N TRP A 20 16.84 -20.50 -32.31
CA TRP A 20 16.70 -20.83 -30.89
C TRP A 20 16.88 -19.62 -29.98
N THR A 21 17.78 -18.71 -30.33
CA THR A 21 17.99 -17.44 -29.62
C THR A 21 16.80 -16.51 -29.81
N VAL A 22 16.27 -16.41 -31.02
CA VAL A 22 15.07 -15.60 -31.31
C VAL A 22 13.85 -16.16 -30.57
N ILE A 23 13.61 -17.47 -30.65
CA ILE A 23 12.51 -18.12 -29.91
C ILE A 23 12.70 -17.92 -28.41
N GLY A 24 13.89 -18.15 -27.87
CA GLY A 24 14.17 -17.97 -26.45
C GLY A 24 13.93 -16.53 -25.98
N GLY A 25 14.37 -15.53 -26.75
CA GLY A 25 14.14 -14.11 -26.45
C GLY A 25 12.65 -13.75 -26.47
N VAL A 26 11.90 -14.20 -27.49
CA VAL A 26 10.46 -13.97 -27.57
C VAL A 26 9.73 -14.66 -26.43
N SER A 27 10.04 -15.92 -26.13
CA SER A 27 9.44 -16.67 -25.02
C SER A 27 9.71 -16.01 -23.67
N ALA A 28 10.95 -15.58 -23.42
CA ALA A 28 11.31 -14.85 -22.21
C ALA A 28 10.54 -13.51 -22.11
N GLY A 29 10.40 -12.79 -23.23
CA GLY A 29 9.60 -11.56 -23.29
C GLY A 29 8.12 -11.80 -22.95
N VAL A 30 7.51 -12.84 -23.52
CA VAL A 30 6.10 -13.21 -23.24
C VAL A 30 5.91 -13.59 -21.78
N ILE A 31 6.81 -14.38 -21.19
CA ILE A 31 6.74 -14.76 -19.78
C ILE A 31 6.92 -13.53 -18.88
N GLY A 32 7.86 -12.64 -19.20
CA GLY A 32 8.11 -11.42 -18.44
C GLY A 32 6.91 -10.48 -18.44
N VAL A 33 6.34 -10.20 -19.61
CA VAL A 33 5.14 -9.36 -19.75
C VAL A 33 3.94 -10.03 -19.08
N GLY A 34 3.72 -11.32 -19.31
CA GLY A 34 2.63 -12.08 -18.69
C GLY A 34 2.70 -12.03 -17.16
N GLY A 35 3.87 -12.28 -16.59
CA GLY A 35 4.09 -12.19 -15.14
C GLY A 35 3.83 -10.79 -14.59
N TRP A 36 4.35 -9.75 -15.25
CA TRP A 36 4.13 -8.36 -14.84
C TRP A 36 2.64 -7.97 -14.89
N THR A 37 1.94 -8.31 -15.97
CA THR A 37 0.50 -8.03 -16.11
C THR A 37 -0.33 -8.74 -15.06
N GLY A 38 -0.03 -10.01 -14.77
CA GLY A 38 -0.71 -10.77 -13.72
C GLY A 38 -0.49 -10.18 -12.33
N TRP A 39 0.74 -9.79 -12.01
CA TRP A 39 1.05 -9.13 -10.73
C TRP A 39 0.33 -7.78 -10.58
N ASN A 40 0.32 -6.98 -11.64
CA ASN A 40 -0.34 -5.68 -11.64
C ASN A 40 -1.86 -5.81 -11.50
N GLU A 41 -2.47 -6.80 -12.17
CA GLU A 41 -3.89 -7.12 -12.03
C GLU A 41 -4.23 -7.53 -10.59
N TYR A 42 -3.45 -8.45 -10.02
CA TYR A 42 -3.62 -8.89 -8.64
C TYR A 42 -3.54 -7.71 -7.67
N THR A 43 -2.51 -6.87 -7.81
CA THR A 43 -2.35 -5.67 -6.98
C THR A 43 -3.54 -4.71 -7.14
N ARG A 44 -4.07 -4.53 -8.36
CA ARG A 44 -5.23 -3.66 -8.60
C ARG A 44 -6.48 -4.18 -7.88
N VAL A 45 -6.76 -5.48 -7.97
CA VAL A 45 -7.91 -6.10 -7.28
C VAL A 45 -7.79 -5.96 -5.77
N GLN A 46 -6.58 -6.17 -5.22
CA GLN A 46 -6.32 -5.99 -3.78
C GLN A 46 -6.61 -4.54 -3.33
N GLN A 47 -6.17 -3.54 -4.11
CA GLN A 47 -6.45 -2.13 -3.81
C GLN A 47 -7.95 -1.80 -3.92
N GLU A 48 -8.67 -2.41 -4.86
CA GLU A 48 -10.12 -2.20 -5.02
C GLU A 48 -10.90 -2.76 -3.83
N LEU A 49 -10.60 -3.98 -3.38
CA LEU A 49 -11.22 -4.60 -2.21
C LEU A 49 -10.89 -3.83 -0.92
N ALA A 50 -9.62 -3.45 -0.74
CA ALA A 50 -9.20 -2.61 0.37
C ALA A 50 -9.92 -1.25 0.38
N SER A 51 -10.12 -0.63 -0.79
CA SER A 51 -10.89 0.61 -0.91
C SER A 51 -12.34 0.44 -0.47
N ALA A 52 -12.97 -0.69 -0.79
CA ALA A 52 -14.34 -0.96 -0.40
C ALA A 52 -14.49 -1.09 1.13
N LEU A 53 -13.59 -1.82 1.78
CA LEU A 53 -13.55 -1.93 3.24
C LEU A 53 -13.25 -0.58 3.92
N PHE A 54 -12.33 0.21 3.35
CA PHE A 54 -12.07 1.56 3.85
C PHE A 54 -13.30 2.48 3.73
N GLN A 55 -14.06 2.35 2.63
CA GLN A 55 -15.31 3.07 2.46
C GLN A 55 -16.37 2.63 3.48
N GLU A 56 -16.49 1.32 3.74
CA GLU A 56 -17.38 0.80 4.78
C GLU A 56 -17.00 1.35 6.16
N LEU A 57 -15.72 1.27 6.53
CA LEU A 57 -15.18 1.89 7.74
C LEU A 57 -15.57 3.38 7.82
N SER A 58 -15.34 4.13 6.75
CA SER A 58 -15.65 5.57 6.69
C SER A 58 -17.13 5.85 6.93
N VAL A 59 -18.01 5.07 6.31
CA VAL A 59 -19.47 5.19 6.50
C VAL A 59 -19.86 4.84 7.94
N ALA A 60 -19.32 3.76 8.50
CA ALA A 60 -19.62 3.33 9.86
C ALA A 60 -19.16 4.37 10.89
N VAL A 61 -17.97 4.97 10.71
CA VAL A 61 -17.49 6.07 11.55
C VAL A 61 -18.42 7.28 11.49
N VAL A 62 -18.87 7.68 10.29
CA VAL A 62 -19.83 8.80 10.14
C VAL A 62 -21.17 8.50 10.81
N GLN A 63 -21.59 7.25 10.82
CA GLN A 63 -22.83 6.80 11.48
C GLN A 63 -22.66 6.55 12.99
N ALA A 64 -21.46 6.76 13.54
CA ALA A 64 -21.09 6.40 14.91
C ALA A 64 -21.34 4.91 15.24
N ASP A 65 -21.32 4.03 14.23
CA ASP A 65 -21.34 2.58 14.40
C ASP A 65 -19.91 2.07 14.64
N VAL A 66 -19.46 2.15 15.89
CA VAL A 66 -18.12 1.71 16.30
C VAL A 66 -17.89 0.23 16.03
N THR A 67 -18.92 -0.60 16.23
CA THR A 67 -18.79 -2.05 16.02
C THR A 67 -18.61 -2.37 14.54
N GLY A 68 -19.35 -1.68 13.67
CA GLY A 68 -19.17 -1.80 12.23
C GLY A 68 -17.83 -1.24 11.75
N ALA A 69 -17.42 -0.09 12.30
CA ALA A 69 -16.12 0.49 12.01
C ALA A 69 -14.98 -0.46 12.40
N ARG A 70 -15.03 -1.06 13.60
CA ARG A 70 -14.01 -2.00 14.07
C ARG A 70 -13.91 -3.23 13.17
N ARG A 71 -15.05 -3.80 12.80
CA ARG A 71 -15.10 -4.98 11.92
C ARG A 71 -14.49 -4.68 10.54
N ALA A 72 -14.90 -3.58 9.90
CA ALA A 72 -14.34 -3.19 8.61
C ALA A 72 -12.84 -2.86 8.69
N PHE A 73 -12.41 -2.24 9.80
CA PHE A 73 -10.99 -1.99 10.08
C PHE A 73 -10.21 -3.31 10.22
N ASP A 74 -10.72 -4.28 10.98
CA ASP A 74 -10.05 -5.55 11.21
C ASP A 74 -9.90 -6.37 9.93
N GLU A 75 -10.97 -6.48 9.16
CA GLU A 75 -10.96 -7.19 7.87
C GLU A 75 -9.98 -6.54 6.89
N LEU A 76 -9.93 -5.19 6.86
CA LEU A 76 -8.95 -4.47 6.05
C LEU A 76 -7.51 -4.76 6.47
N PHE A 77 -7.25 -4.91 7.77
CA PHE A 77 -5.92 -5.20 8.28
C PHE A 77 -5.50 -6.66 8.14
N GLU A 78 -6.44 -7.59 8.32
CA GLU A 78 -6.19 -9.02 8.15
C GLU A 78 -5.84 -9.36 6.70
N ASP A 79 -6.63 -8.86 5.75
CA ASP A 79 -6.50 -9.26 4.35
C ASP A 79 -5.67 -8.29 3.50
N TYR A 80 -5.61 -6.99 3.88
CA TYR A 80 -5.08 -5.93 3.00
C TYR A 80 -4.13 -4.95 3.72
N SER A 81 -3.46 -5.38 4.80
CA SER A 81 -2.51 -4.55 5.57
C SER A 81 -1.41 -3.88 4.75
N GLY A 82 -1.03 -4.47 3.60
CA GLY A 82 -0.02 -3.91 2.68
C GLY A 82 -0.54 -2.81 1.75
N THR A 83 -1.81 -2.40 1.87
CA THR A 83 -2.39 -1.34 1.02
C THR A 83 -2.34 0.02 1.71
N ALA A 84 -2.27 1.09 0.90
CA ALA A 84 -2.34 2.46 1.42
C ALA A 84 -3.68 2.76 2.12
N TYR A 85 -4.73 1.99 1.82
CA TYR A 85 -6.02 2.09 2.49
C TYR A 85 -5.94 1.61 3.94
N ALA A 86 -5.21 0.52 4.22
CA ALA A 86 -4.98 0.05 5.59
C ALA A 86 -4.23 1.11 6.42
N GLU A 87 -3.18 1.72 5.87
CA GLU A 87 -2.44 2.80 6.55
C GLU A 87 -3.36 3.97 6.94
N LYS A 88 -4.20 4.43 6.00
CA LYS A 88 -5.18 5.49 6.26
C LYS A 88 -6.27 5.08 7.23
N ALA A 89 -6.65 3.80 7.25
CA ALA A 89 -7.66 3.28 8.15
C ALA A 89 -7.23 3.39 9.62
N ARG A 90 -5.94 3.26 9.95
CA ARG A 90 -5.46 3.50 11.34
C ARG A 90 -5.80 4.91 11.82
N LEU A 91 -5.53 5.92 11.00
CA LEU A 91 -5.80 7.31 11.35
C LEU A 91 -7.31 7.58 11.55
N LEU A 92 -8.13 6.96 10.70
CA LEU A 92 -9.58 7.13 10.74
C LEU A 92 -10.19 6.40 11.94
N PHE A 93 -9.82 5.13 12.14
CA PHE A 93 -10.34 4.34 13.23
C PHE A 93 -9.81 4.81 14.59
N ALA A 94 -8.56 5.26 14.69
CA ALA A 94 -8.03 5.87 15.91
C ALA A 94 -8.86 7.08 16.38
N ARG A 95 -9.31 7.91 15.43
CA ARG A 95 -10.20 9.02 15.75
C ARG A 95 -11.55 8.53 16.28
N ALA A 96 -12.14 7.53 15.63
CA ALA A 96 -13.43 6.98 16.06
C ALA A 96 -13.34 6.33 17.45
N ALA A 97 -12.28 5.55 17.71
CA ALA A 97 -12.00 4.96 19.02
C ALA A 97 -11.85 6.05 20.11
N TYR A 98 -11.14 7.13 19.81
CA TYR A 98 -11.02 8.26 20.73
C TYR A 98 -12.37 8.92 21.03
N GLU A 99 -13.20 9.14 20.02
CA GLU A 99 -14.53 9.78 20.16
C GLU A 99 -15.48 8.98 21.07
N VAL A 100 -15.26 7.67 21.21
CA VAL A 100 -16.06 6.80 22.09
C VAL A 100 -15.38 6.44 23.41
N GLY A 101 -14.26 7.09 23.72
CA GLY A 101 -13.55 6.94 25.00
C GLY A 101 -12.55 5.78 25.05
N GLU A 102 -12.27 5.11 23.93
CA GLU A 102 -11.23 4.08 23.81
C GLU A 102 -9.86 4.73 23.55
N GLU A 103 -9.46 5.66 24.43
CA GLU A 103 -8.23 6.46 24.27
C GLU A 103 -6.96 5.61 24.16
N ALA A 104 -6.91 4.47 24.87
CA ALA A 104 -5.78 3.55 24.80
C ALA A 104 -5.64 2.91 23.41
N ASP A 105 -6.75 2.53 22.77
CA ASP A 105 -6.70 1.94 21.43
C ASP A 105 -6.39 3.01 20.38
N ALA A 106 -6.97 4.21 20.53
CA ALA A 106 -6.62 5.36 19.70
C ALA A 106 -5.12 5.69 19.75
N ARG A 107 -4.53 5.71 20.94
CA ARG A 107 -3.09 5.92 21.13
C ARG A 107 -2.28 4.84 20.41
N ARG A 108 -2.57 3.57 20.66
CA ARG A 108 -1.87 2.44 20.03
C ARG A 108 -1.94 2.50 18.50
N LEU A 109 -3.11 2.79 17.94
CA LEU A 109 -3.30 2.89 16.50
C LEU A 109 -2.50 4.05 15.88
N LEU A 110 -2.32 5.15 16.61
CA LEU A 110 -1.50 6.27 16.16
C LEU A 110 0.00 5.97 16.30
N GLU A 111 0.42 5.28 17.35
CA GLU A 111 1.80 4.76 17.49
C GLU A 111 2.13 3.82 16.32
N ASP A 112 1.26 2.83 16.04
CA ASP A 112 1.40 1.94 14.90
C ASP A 112 1.47 2.70 13.57
N ALA A 113 0.70 3.79 13.42
CA ALA A 113 0.74 4.61 12.21
C ALA A 113 2.00 5.48 12.09
N VAL A 114 2.65 5.85 13.20
CA VAL A 114 3.96 6.52 13.17
C VAL A 114 5.05 5.52 12.79
N ASP A 115 5.01 4.31 13.34
CA ASP A 115 6.11 3.34 13.24
C ASP A 115 6.06 2.48 11.97
N LEU A 116 4.85 2.16 11.48
CA LEU A 116 4.66 1.17 10.42
C LEU A 116 4.22 1.76 9.08
N SER A 117 3.89 3.05 9.01
CA SER A 117 3.42 3.69 7.78
C SER A 117 4.56 3.86 6.78
N SER A 118 4.36 3.38 5.55
CA SER A 118 5.27 3.64 4.42
C SER A 118 5.06 5.04 3.81
N ASP A 119 3.88 5.65 4.00
CA ASP A 119 3.60 7.03 3.65
C ASP A 119 4.00 7.99 4.77
N GLU A 120 5.02 8.81 4.49
CA GLU A 120 5.56 9.80 5.43
C GLU A 120 4.49 10.83 5.84
N SER A 121 3.57 11.20 4.94
CA SER A 121 2.51 12.16 5.25
C SER A 121 1.48 11.60 6.25
N THR A 122 1.20 10.30 6.16
CA THR A 122 0.38 9.56 7.12
C THR A 122 1.09 9.46 8.47
N ALA A 123 2.39 9.14 8.48
CA ALA A 123 3.20 9.10 9.72
C ALA A 123 3.26 10.47 10.42
N HIS A 124 3.47 11.56 9.67
CA HIS A 124 3.45 12.92 10.22
C HIS A 124 2.10 13.29 10.81
N THR A 125 1.02 12.94 10.12
CA THR A 125 -0.35 13.17 10.62
C THR A 125 -0.60 12.39 11.91
N ALA A 126 -0.17 11.12 11.95
CA ALA A 126 -0.26 10.28 13.15
C ALA A 126 0.50 10.90 14.33
N ARG A 127 1.73 11.35 14.08
CA ARG A 127 2.62 11.97 15.07
C ARG A 127 2.00 13.20 15.72
N ILE A 128 1.43 14.10 14.93
CA ILE A 128 0.75 15.31 15.45
C ILE A 128 -0.45 14.92 16.31
N ARG A 129 -1.28 13.97 15.85
CA ARG A 129 -2.45 13.52 16.61
C ARG A 129 -2.06 12.79 17.91
N LEU A 130 -1.02 11.98 17.87
CA LEU A 130 -0.47 11.30 19.05
C LEU A 130 0.07 12.31 20.05
N ALA A 131 0.82 13.31 19.60
CA ALA A 131 1.28 14.40 20.47
C ALA A 131 0.12 15.14 21.13
N GLN A 132 -0.98 15.37 20.41
CA GLN A 132 -2.19 15.98 20.99
C GLN A 132 -2.82 15.10 22.08
N LEU A 133 -2.86 13.78 21.91
CA LEU A 133 -3.31 12.86 22.96
C LEU A 133 -2.39 12.92 24.18
N LEU A 134 -1.07 12.83 23.98
CA LEU A 134 -0.07 12.92 25.05
C LEU A 134 -0.20 14.23 25.84
N ILE A 135 -0.41 15.36 25.17
CA ILE A 135 -0.66 16.66 25.82
C ILE A 135 -1.93 16.64 26.68
N GLN A 136 -3.01 16.05 26.18
CA GLN A 136 -4.26 15.91 26.93
C GLN A 136 -4.09 15.01 28.16
N SER A 137 -3.26 13.98 28.07
CA SER A 137 -2.88 13.11 29.19
C SER A 137 -1.73 13.66 30.06
N ALA A 138 -1.37 14.94 29.92
CA ALA A 138 -0.30 15.63 30.64
C ALA A 138 1.13 15.05 30.46
N GLN A 139 1.35 14.28 29.41
CA GLN A 139 2.64 13.69 29.02
C GLN A 139 3.43 14.63 28.10
N TYR A 140 3.73 15.83 28.60
CA TYR A 140 4.30 16.91 27.79
C TYR A 140 5.70 16.60 27.23
N GLN A 141 6.56 15.94 28.01
CA GLN A 141 7.91 15.62 27.55
C GLN A 141 7.88 14.62 26.40
N GLU A 142 7.05 13.57 26.52
CA GLU A 142 6.89 12.57 25.47
C GLU A 142 6.32 13.18 24.18
N ALA A 143 5.37 14.11 24.30
CA ALA A 143 4.86 14.87 23.15
C ALA A 143 5.94 15.71 22.46
N LEU A 144 6.84 16.35 23.24
CA LEU A 144 7.96 17.12 22.71
C LEU A 144 8.99 16.24 22.02
N ASP A 145 9.34 15.10 22.62
CA ASP A 145 10.30 14.16 22.05
C ASP A 145 9.75 13.58 20.73
N LEU A 146 8.46 13.26 20.71
CA LEU A 146 7.76 12.78 19.53
C LEU A 146 7.81 13.80 18.38
N LEU A 147 7.52 15.08 18.65
CA LEU A 147 7.52 16.14 17.63
C LEU A 147 8.95 16.60 17.24
N GLY A 148 9.88 16.59 18.19
CA GLY A 148 11.28 16.99 17.99
C GLY A 148 12.10 15.99 17.18
N SER A 149 11.59 14.77 16.98
CA SER A 149 12.20 13.75 16.12
C SER A 149 12.14 14.07 14.61
N VAL A 150 11.46 15.15 14.21
CA VAL A 150 11.31 15.59 12.82
C VAL A 150 12.26 16.75 12.52
N ASP A 151 13.20 16.53 11.60
CA ASP A 151 14.05 17.58 11.05
C ASP A 151 13.17 18.56 10.24
N PRO A 152 13.20 19.87 10.49
CA PRO A 152 12.46 20.85 9.71
C PRO A 152 13.09 20.98 8.32
N GLY A 153 12.68 20.12 7.39
CA GLY A 153 13.00 20.23 5.96
C GLY A 153 12.39 21.45 5.29
#